data_AF-A0A2N0BAM1-F1
#
_entry.id   AF-A0A2N0BAM1-F1
#
_cell.length_a   1.000
_cell.length_b   1.000
_cell.length_c   1.000
_cell.angle_alpha   90.00
_cell.angle_beta   90.00
_cell.angle_gamma   90.00
#
_symmetry.space_group_name_H-M   'P 1'
#
loop_
_entity.id
_entity.type
_entity.pdbx_description
1 polymer ?
#
loop_
_entity_poly.entity_id
_entity_poly.type
_entity_poly.pdbx_seq_one_letter_code
_entity_poly.pdbx_strand_id
1 'polypeptide(L)'
;MKHVKLFLILFIALMISIACKKEEKKEVQILGTRFANFDQWIYKNPGSDKKEDQVSLVYGMEEVTGIETVDTEIVSKKGNAVVTFIKVRTVENKEGYAPAKNFSENVYFVLNDSEDAFVKPTITANTKGKLKRGMYCLEQEVIGEFSKVTCYDSILTEDKLTNYYDVWIKTASASLSKDALLGETVKLLKKSSQELAKFNAAAEEEKAKILQNATESLKKAAAKQDEFIADINNLASKFGITLE
;
A
#
# COMPACT_ATOMS: atom_id res chain seq x y z
N MET A 1 -58.20 6.85 22.40
CA MET A 1 -57.60 7.75 21.38
C MET A 1 -56.42 8.60 21.87
N LYS A 2 -56.26 8.94 23.17
CA LYS A 2 -55.13 9.79 23.64
C LYS A 2 -53.76 9.08 23.65
N HIS A 3 -53.71 7.77 23.93
CA HIS A 3 -52.45 7.01 24.01
C HIS A 3 -51.83 6.68 22.63
N VAL A 4 -52.64 6.58 21.58
CA VAL A 4 -52.15 6.32 20.20
C VAL A 4 -51.40 7.54 19.65
N LYS A 5 -51.85 8.76 19.98
CA LYS A 5 -51.16 9.99 19.58
C LYS A 5 -49.80 10.13 20.29
N LEU A 6 -49.70 9.70 21.55
CA LEU A 6 -48.45 9.77 22.31
C LEU A 6 -47.39 8.79 21.76
N PHE A 7 -47.81 7.57 21.39
CA PHE A 7 -46.93 6.58 20.76
C PHE A 7 -46.42 7.02 19.39
N LEU A 8 -47.29 7.65 18.57
CA LEU A 8 -46.92 8.12 17.24
C LEU A 8 -45.91 9.27 17.30
N ILE A 9 -46.06 10.19 18.27
CA ILE A 9 -45.13 11.31 18.47
C ILE A 9 -43.77 10.80 18.96
N LEU A 10 -43.74 9.79 19.84
CA LEU A 10 -42.50 9.20 20.35
C LEU A 10 -41.74 8.43 19.25
N PHE A 11 -42.47 7.75 18.35
CA PHE A 11 -41.87 7.01 17.24
C PHE A 11 -41.28 7.94 16.17
N ILE A 12 -41.94 9.08 15.89
CA ILE A 12 -41.44 10.10 14.96
C ILE A 12 -40.20 10.80 15.54
N ALA A 13 -40.19 11.09 16.85
CA ALA A 13 -39.03 11.68 17.52
C ALA A 13 -37.81 10.75 17.51
N LEU A 14 -38.03 9.43 17.65
CA LEU A 14 -36.96 8.42 17.60
C LEU A 14 -36.40 8.21 16.17
N MET A 15 -37.23 8.35 15.14
CA MET A 15 -36.79 8.27 13.75
C MET A 15 -35.95 9.50 13.33
N ILE A 16 -36.25 10.69 13.88
CA ILE A 16 -35.49 11.92 13.61
C ILE A 16 -34.11 11.89 14.30
N SER A 17 -33.96 11.23 15.46
CA SER A 17 -32.67 11.11 16.14
C SER A 17 -31.73 10.07 15.51
N ILE A 18 -32.24 9.10 14.74
CA ILE A 18 -31.43 8.15 13.96
C ILE A 18 -30.98 8.78 12.63
N ALA A 19 -31.78 9.67 12.04
CA ALA A 19 -31.45 10.39 10.81
C ALA A 19 -30.41 11.51 10.99
N CYS A 20 -30.06 11.85 12.23
CA CYS A 20 -29.02 12.83 12.56
C CYS A 20 -27.75 12.15 13.07
N LYS A 21 -27.35 11.02 12.46
CA LYS A 21 -25.93 10.64 12.48
C LYS A 21 -25.18 11.76 11.76
N LYS A 22 -24.46 12.55 12.54
CA LYS A 22 -23.46 13.51 12.10
C LYS A 22 -22.68 12.83 10.97
N GLU A 23 -22.89 13.28 9.74
CA GLU A 23 -22.01 12.91 8.64
C GLU A 23 -20.63 13.41 9.06
N GLU A 24 -19.80 12.50 9.54
CA GLU A 24 -18.36 12.70 9.52
C GLU A 24 -18.06 13.02 8.06
N LYS A 25 -17.66 14.27 7.80
CA LYS A 25 -17.05 14.63 6.54
C LYS A 25 -15.97 13.60 6.30
N LYS A 26 -16.18 12.67 5.37
CA LYS A 26 -15.09 11.91 4.77
C LYS A 26 -14.08 12.97 4.35
N GLU A 27 -12.94 13.01 5.03
CA GLU A 27 -11.82 13.81 4.56
C GLU A 27 -11.64 13.46 3.08
N VAL A 28 -11.70 14.48 2.22
CA VAL A 28 -11.45 14.29 0.80
C VAL A 28 -9.99 13.90 0.71
N GLN A 29 -9.73 12.60 0.59
CA GLN A 29 -8.39 12.07 0.43
C GLN A 29 -7.84 12.64 -0.88
N ILE A 30 -6.81 13.49 -0.77
CA ILE A 30 -6.06 13.97 -1.92
C ILE A 30 -5.26 12.76 -2.42
N LEU A 31 -5.74 12.13 -3.49
CA LEU A 31 -5.04 11.02 -4.11
C LEU A 31 -3.80 11.53 -4.84
N GLY A 32 -2.65 10.93 -4.56
CA GLY A 32 -1.42 11.20 -5.30
C GLY A 32 -1.50 10.68 -6.74
N THR A 33 -0.64 11.20 -7.61
CA THR A 33 -0.51 10.70 -8.99
C THR A 33 0.59 9.64 -9.12
N ARG A 34 1.31 9.36 -8.05
CA ARG A 34 2.47 8.46 -7.99
C ARG A 34 2.56 7.79 -6.62
N PHE A 35 3.25 6.64 -6.58
CA PHE A 35 3.54 5.90 -5.35
C PHE A 35 5.05 5.73 -5.18
N ALA A 36 5.59 6.00 -3.99
CA ALA A 36 7.00 5.75 -3.72
C ALA A 36 7.30 4.25 -3.71
N ASN A 37 8.38 3.83 -4.37
CA ASN A 37 8.75 2.42 -4.47
C ASN A 37 9.36 1.87 -3.18
N PHE A 38 9.98 2.75 -2.39
CA PHE A 38 10.68 2.46 -1.14
C PHE A 38 10.89 3.77 -0.36
N ASP A 39 11.32 3.66 0.89
CA ASP A 39 11.62 4.81 1.75
C ASP A 39 12.76 5.65 1.15
N GLN A 40 12.51 6.93 0.93
CA GLN A 40 13.49 7.82 0.32
C GLN A 40 13.29 9.26 0.78
N TRP A 41 14.39 10.01 0.86
CA TRP A 41 14.32 11.46 1.05
C TRP A 41 13.97 12.14 -0.27
N ILE A 42 13.14 13.18 -0.17
CA ILE A 42 12.99 14.20 -1.22
C ILE A 42 13.82 15.42 -0.84
N TYR A 43 14.43 16.05 -1.84
CA TYR A 43 15.44 17.09 -1.65
C TYR A 43 15.01 18.43 -2.25
N LYS A 44 15.52 19.55 -1.74
CA LYS A 44 15.23 20.89 -2.29
C LYS A 44 15.68 21.04 -3.75
N ASN A 45 16.81 20.41 -4.09
CA ASN A 45 17.44 20.50 -5.40
C ASN A 45 17.52 19.12 -6.06
N PRO A 46 17.29 19.01 -7.39
CA PRO A 46 17.46 17.74 -8.10
C PRO A 46 18.94 17.31 -8.06
N GLY A 47 19.17 16.02 -7.81
CA GLY A 47 20.53 15.45 -7.73
C GLY A 47 21.28 15.70 -6.42
N SER A 48 20.69 16.41 -5.45
CA SER A 48 21.33 16.59 -4.14
C SER A 48 21.25 15.31 -3.30
N ASP A 49 22.35 15.02 -2.60
CA ASP A 49 22.45 14.01 -1.55
C ASP A 49 22.79 14.62 -0.19
N LYS A 50 22.84 15.96 -0.11
CA LYS A 50 23.22 16.71 1.08
C LYS A 50 22.12 16.68 2.14
N LYS A 51 22.52 16.58 3.41
CA LYS A 51 21.58 16.49 4.53
C LYS A 51 20.76 17.76 4.71
N GLU A 52 21.36 18.93 4.51
CA GLU A 52 20.71 20.25 4.58
C GLU A 52 19.67 20.49 3.48
N ASP A 53 19.73 19.71 2.41
CA ASP A 53 18.78 19.75 1.30
C ASP A 53 17.61 18.78 1.50
N GLN A 54 17.64 17.90 2.51
CA GLN A 54 16.53 17.01 2.83
C GLN A 54 15.29 17.82 3.22
N VAL A 55 14.15 17.52 2.59
CA VAL A 55 12.86 18.16 2.87
C VAL A 55 11.98 17.25 3.71
N SER A 56 11.75 16.03 3.25
CA SER A 56 10.90 15.04 3.93
C SER A 56 11.33 13.64 3.56
N LEU A 57 11.15 12.70 4.50
CA LEU A 57 11.17 11.28 4.21
C LEU A 57 9.80 10.92 3.63
N VAL A 58 9.80 10.25 2.48
CA VAL A 58 8.62 9.66 1.84
C VAL A 58 8.74 8.16 1.98
N TYR A 59 7.75 7.53 2.58
CA TYR A 59 7.78 6.09 2.87
C TYR A 59 7.32 5.27 1.67
N GLY A 60 7.74 4.00 1.59
CA GLY A 60 7.29 3.08 0.55
C GLY A 60 5.76 2.97 0.48
N MET A 61 5.24 2.94 -0.75
CA MET A 61 3.82 3.03 -1.10
C MET A 61 3.11 4.31 -0.63
N GLU A 62 3.82 5.33 -0.13
CA GLU A 62 3.20 6.64 0.11
C GLU A 62 2.83 7.29 -1.21
N GLU A 63 1.63 7.87 -1.23
CA GLU A 63 1.11 8.62 -2.36
C GLU A 63 1.72 10.01 -2.41
N VAL A 64 2.20 10.41 -3.58
CA VAL A 64 2.70 11.74 -3.84
C VAL A 64 2.13 12.29 -5.14
N THR A 65 2.03 13.60 -5.24
CA THR A 65 1.66 14.26 -6.50
C THR A 65 2.91 14.64 -7.26
N GLY A 66 3.12 14.05 -8.45
CA GLY A 66 4.14 14.51 -9.38
C GLY A 66 3.78 15.88 -9.97
N ILE A 67 4.71 16.83 -9.93
CA ILE A 67 4.51 18.21 -10.38
C ILE A 67 5.21 18.44 -11.72
N GLU A 68 6.52 18.23 -11.76
CA GLU A 68 7.36 18.46 -12.95
C GLU A 68 8.55 17.50 -12.96
N THR A 69 9.18 17.35 -14.12
CA THR A 69 10.40 16.55 -14.28
C THR A 69 11.54 17.40 -14.79
N VAL A 70 12.75 17.08 -14.32
CA VAL A 70 13.99 17.79 -14.66
C VAL A 70 15.08 16.76 -14.92
N ASP A 71 15.74 16.85 -16.06
CA ASP A 71 16.92 16.05 -16.36
C ASP A 71 18.17 16.73 -15.83
N THR A 72 18.92 16.02 -14.99
CA THR A 72 20.15 16.53 -14.37
C THR A 72 21.30 15.59 -14.68
N GLU A 73 22.43 16.15 -15.11
CA GLU A 73 23.68 15.40 -15.22
C GLU A 73 24.27 15.19 -13.83
N ILE A 74 24.43 13.93 -13.43
CA ILE A 74 25.09 13.56 -12.19
C ILE A 74 26.40 12.82 -12.48
N VAL A 75 27.45 13.25 -11.78
CA VAL A 75 28.76 12.62 -11.83
C VAL A 75 28.75 11.41 -10.91
N SER A 76 28.87 10.22 -11.48
CA SER A 76 28.96 8.98 -10.73
C SER A 76 30.35 8.34 -10.87
N LYS A 77 30.64 7.35 -10.02
CA LYS A 77 31.87 6.52 -10.14
C LYS A 77 31.99 5.80 -11.48
N LYS A 78 30.90 5.67 -12.26
CA LYS A 78 30.85 5.03 -13.58
C LYS A 78 30.85 6.03 -14.73
N GLY A 79 31.09 7.32 -14.46
CA GLY A 79 31.00 8.42 -15.41
C GLY A 79 29.75 9.26 -15.21
N ASN A 80 29.60 10.25 -16.09
CA ASN A 80 28.44 11.14 -16.10
C ASN A 80 27.22 10.39 -16.61
N ALA A 81 26.10 10.57 -15.93
CA ALA A 81 24.81 10.04 -16.35
C ALA A 81 23.76 11.15 -16.27
N VAL A 82 22.92 11.25 -17.30
CA VAL A 82 21.71 12.06 -17.22
C VAL A 82 20.66 11.25 -16.47
N VAL A 83 20.10 11.83 -15.41
CA VAL A 83 19.03 11.21 -14.62
C VAL A 83 17.87 12.17 -14.53
N THR A 84 16.69 11.65 -14.84
CA THR A 84 15.42 12.36 -14.68
C THR A 84 15.00 12.35 -13.22
N PHE A 85 14.88 13.54 -12.65
CA PHE A 85 14.28 13.79 -11.35
C PHE A 85 12.83 14.23 -11.53
N ILE A 86 11.98 13.88 -10.57
CA ILE A 86 10.62 14.37 -10.47
C ILE A 86 10.49 15.22 -9.21
N LYS A 87 9.88 16.39 -9.35
CA LYS A 87 9.41 17.17 -8.20
C LYS A 87 8.08 16.59 -7.75
N VAL A 88 7.98 16.25 -6.48
CA VAL A 88 6.78 15.68 -5.89
C VAL A 88 6.27 16.54 -4.74
N ARG A 89 4.96 16.49 -4.50
CA ARG A 89 4.31 17.03 -3.30
C ARG A 89 3.77 15.88 -2.46
N THR A 90 4.13 15.84 -1.17
CA THR A 90 3.57 14.88 -0.22
C THR A 90 2.15 15.28 0.19
N VAL A 91 1.42 14.37 0.85
CA VAL A 91 0.11 14.66 1.45
C VAL A 91 0.16 15.78 2.49
N GLU A 92 1.32 15.98 3.12
CA GLU A 92 1.59 17.09 4.06
C GLU A 92 1.96 18.42 3.34
N ASN A 93 1.80 18.49 2.02
CA ASN A 93 2.15 19.63 1.18
C ASN A 93 3.65 20.00 1.18
N LYS A 94 4.54 19.06 1.51
CA LYS A 94 6.00 19.28 1.36
C LYS A 94 6.43 18.96 -0.06
N GLU A 95 7.24 19.82 -0.68
CA GLU A 95 7.71 19.65 -2.05
C GLU A 95 9.22 19.41 -2.12
N GLY A 96 9.62 18.47 -2.97
CA GLY A 96 11.04 18.17 -3.20
C GLY A 96 11.25 17.23 -4.37
N TYR A 97 12.51 17.02 -4.72
CA TYR A 97 12.96 16.22 -5.85
C TYR A 97 13.49 14.87 -5.40
N ALA A 98 13.22 13.85 -6.21
CA ALA A 98 13.86 12.55 -6.14
C ALA A 98 13.89 11.93 -7.55
N PRO A 99 14.72 10.90 -7.82
CA PRO A 99 14.76 10.24 -9.13
C PRO A 99 13.38 9.72 -9.55
N ALA A 100 12.95 10.02 -10.77
CA ALA A 100 11.62 9.65 -11.27
C ALA A 100 11.36 8.14 -11.19
N LYS A 101 12.39 7.32 -11.47
CA LYS A 101 12.35 5.85 -11.37
C LYS A 101 12.02 5.31 -9.97
N ASN A 102 12.11 6.13 -8.93
CA ASN A 102 11.79 5.74 -7.57
C ASN A 102 10.29 5.84 -7.27
N PHE A 103 9.48 6.27 -8.24
CA PHE A 103 8.04 6.39 -8.11
C PHE A 103 7.33 5.60 -9.21
N SER A 104 6.34 4.80 -8.81
CA SER A 104 5.44 4.10 -9.73
C SER A 104 4.24 4.98 -10.09
N GLU A 105 3.76 4.87 -11.32
CA GLU A 105 2.50 5.50 -11.75
C GLU A 105 1.29 4.71 -11.24
N ASN A 106 1.42 3.39 -11.17
CA ASN A 106 0.37 2.50 -10.72
C ASN A 106 0.88 1.55 -9.64
N VAL A 107 -0.03 1.18 -8.74
CA VAL A 107 0.09 0.03 -7.87
C VAL A 107 -1.03 -0.94 -8.22
N TYR A 108 -0.67 -2.20 -8.43
CA TYR A 108 -1.63 -3.27 -8.65
C TYR A 108 -1.76 -4.10 -7.37
N PHE A 109 -2.95 -4.13 -6.78
CA PHE A 109 -3.30 -4.97 -5.65
C PHE A 109 -3.86 -6.29 -6.15
N VAL A 110 -3.23 -7.40 -5.77
CA VAL A 110 -3.62 -8.74 -6.21
C VAL A 110 -4.77 -9.22 -5.34
N LEU A 111 -5.92 -9.44 -5.98
CA LEU A 111 -7.14 -9.90 -5.33
C LEU A 111 -7.24 -11.43 -5.33
N ASN A 112 -6.64 -12.14 -6.30
CA ASN A 112 -6.74 -13.60 -6.41
C ASN A 112 -5.44 -14.24 -6.92
N ASP A 113 -5.23 -15.51 -6.58
CA ASP A 113 -4.05 -16.33 -6.91
C ASP A 113 -4.09 -16.88 -8.35
N SER A 114 -4.35 -16.03 -9.34
CA SER A 114 -4.62 -16.45 -10.73
C SER A 114 -3.53 -16.06 -11.71
N GLU A 115 -3.01 -14.84 -11.58
CA GLU A 115 -2.13 -14.22 -12.57
C GLU A 115 -0.70 -14.77 -12.52
N ASP A 116 -0.13 -15.04 -13.68
CA ASP A 116 1.25 -15.49 -13.80
C ASP A 116 2.22 -14.30 -13.78
N ALA A 117 3.36 -14.49 -13.12
CA ALA A 117 4.48 -13.55 -13.10
C ALA A 117 5.50 -13.95 -14.18
N PHE A 118 5.42 -13.38 -15.36
CA PHE A 118 6.23 -13.73 -16.52
C PHE A 118 7.66 -13.15 -16.44
N VAL A 119 8.63 -13.85 -17.04
CA VAL A 119 10.02 -13.35 -17.18
C VAL A 119 10.15 -12.34 -18.34
N LYS A 120 9.20 -12.33 -19.29
CA LYS A 120 9.13 -11.42 -20.46
C LYS A 120 7.68 -10.97 -20.69
N PRO A 121 7.41 -9.87 -21.42
CA PRO A 121 6.06 -9.37 -21.67
C PRO A 121 5.32 -10.20 -22.75
N THR A 122 5.12 -11.49 -22.50
CA THR A 122 4.36 -12.40 -23.37
C THR A 122 3.83 -13.59 -22.59
N ILE A 123 2.61 -14.03 -22.93
CA ILE A 123 1.94 -15.17 -22.28
C ILE A 123 2.65 -16.51 -22.51
N THR A 124 3.54 -16.58 -23.50
CA THR A 124 4.31 -17.79 -23.83
C THR A 124 5.66 -17.87 -23.12
N ALA A 125 6.02 -16.85 -22.33
CA ALA A 125 7.27 -16.84 -21.59
C ALA A 125 7.21 -17.76 -20.37
N ASN A 126 8.38 -18.20 -19.91
CA ASN A 126 8.51 -18.85 -18.61
C ASN A 126 8.01 -17.91 -17.49
N THR A 127 7.44 -18.51 -16.45
CA THR A 127 6.89 -17.81 -15.28
C THR A 127 7.81 -18.00 -14.07
N LYS A 128 7.93 -16.99 -13.21
CA LYS A 128 8.54 -17.12 -11.86
C LYS A 128 7.56 -17.70 -10.83
N GLY A 129 6.30 -17.90 -11.22
CA GLY A 129 5.22 -18.40 -10.38
C GLY A 129 3.93 -17.62 -10.63
N LYS A 130 2.97 -17.77 -9.72
CA LYS A 130 1.72 -17.01 -9.70
C LYS A 130 1.81 -15.88 -8.69
N LEU A 131 1.19 -14.75 -9.01
CA LEU A 131 0.91 -13.71 -8.03
C LEU A 131 -0.01 -14.29 -6.96
N LYS A 132 0.19 -13.86 -5.71
CA LYS A 132 -0.64 -14.26 -4.58
C LYS A 132 -1.51 -13.10 -4.16
N ARG A 133 -2.72 -13.41 -3.72
CA ARG A 133 -3.65 -12.50 -3.08
C ARG A 133 -2.96 -11.75 -1.94
N GLY A 134 -3.23 -10.45 -1.86
CA GLY A 134 -2.61 -9.54 -0.90
C GLY A 134 -1.23 -9.02 -1.31
N MET A 135 -0.67 -9.49 -2.44
CA MET A 135 0.49 -8.82 -3.02
C MET A 135 0.13 -7.42 -3.51
N TYR A 136 1.06 -6.49 -3.38
CA TYR A 136 1.03 -5.24 -4.14
C TYR A 136 2.21 -5.19 -5.10
N CYS A 137 1.95 -4.75 -6.32
CA CYS A 137 2.92 -4.69 -7.40
C CYS A 137 3.12 -3.25 -7.85
N LEU A 138 4.35 -2.75 -7.70
CA LEU A 138 4.76 -1.40 -8.07
C LEU A 138 5.21 -1.38 -9.53
N GLU A 139 4.56 -0.56 -10.36
CA GLU A 139 4.83 -0.45 -11.79
C GLU A 139 6.14 0.28 -12.11
N GLN A 140 6.97 -0.36 -12.91
CA GLN A 140 8.26 0.19 -13.36
C GLN A 140 8.23 0.60 -14.83
N GLU A 141 7.53 -0.15 -15.67
CA GLU A 141 7.51 0.00 -17.12
C GLU A 141 6.25 -0.65 -17.70
N VAL A 142 5.75 -0.15 -18.83
CA VAL A 142 4.60 -0.71 -19.55
C VAL A 142 4.97 -1.02 -21.00
N ILE A 143 4.66 -2.24 -21.46
CA ILE A 143 4.78 -2.66 -22.86
C ILE A 143 3.48 -3.36 -23.27
N GLY A 144 2.67 -2.68 -24.08
CA GLY A 144 1.37 -3.20 -24.50
C GLY A 144 0.45 -3.49 -23.31
N GLU A 145 -0.02 -4.73 -23.19
CA GLU A 145 -0.90 -5.18 -22.09
C GLU A 145 -0.12 -5.64 -20.84
N PHE A 146 1.21 -5.56 -20.86
CA PHE A 146 2.06 -6.01 -19.77
C PHE A 146 2.69 -4.84 -19.03
N SER A 147 2.70 -4.92 -17.70
CA SER A 147 3.50 -4.04 -16.87
C SER A 147 4.65 -4.82 -16.25
N LYS A 148 5.85 -4.26 -16.31
CA LYS A 148 6.98 -4.69 -15.50
C LYS A 148 6.79 -4.17 -14.10
N VAL A 149 6.87 -5.05 -13.13
CA VAL A 149 6.55 -4.74 -11.74
C VAL A 149 7.56 -5.38 -10.78
N THR A 150 7.65 -4.77 -9.60
CA THR A 150 8.13 -5.47 -8.40
C THR A 150 6.94 -5.71 -7.47
N CYS A 151 6.63 -6.98 -7.22
CA CYS A 151 5.55 -7.39 -6.34
C CYS A 151 6.09 -7.81 -4.98
N TYR A 152 5.42 -7.34 -3.94
CA TYR A 152 5.73 -7.68 -2.57
C TYR A 152 4.57 -8.40 -1.92
N ASP A 153 4.90 -9.46 -1.21
CA ASP A 153 3.94 -10.18 -0.38
C ASP A 153 3.62 -9.37 0.88
N SER A 154 2.37 -9.48 1.32
CA SER A 154 1.87 -8.75 2.49
C SER A 154 1.19 -9.66 3.50
N ILE A 155 0.84 -10.88 3.12
CA ILE A 155 0.17 -11.85 3.98
C ILE A 155 1.15 -12.98 4.28
N LEU A 156 1.44 -13.20 5.57
CA LEU A 156 2.31 -14.28 5.99
C LEU A 156 1.63 -15.64 5.79
N THR A 157 1.89 -16.28 4.66
CA THR A 157 1.60 -17.70 4.45
C THR A 157 2.77 -18.54 4.98
N GLU A 158 2.48 -19.60 5.74
CA GLU A 158 3.51 -20.42 6.41
C GLU A 158 4.42 -19.53 7.28
N ASP A 159 5.71 -19.41 6.98
CA ASP A 159 6.66 -18.57 7.74
C ASP A 159 7.46 -17.62 6.84
N LYS A 160 7.01 -17.37 5.60
CA LYS A 160 7.77 -16.55 4.64
C LYS A 160 6.90 -15.68 3.74
N LEU A 161 7.33 -14.43 3.60
CA LEU A 161 6.86 -13.50 2.57
C LEU A 161 7.67 -13.70 1.29
N THR A 162 7.01 -13.93 0.15
CA THR A 162 7.68 -14.20 -1.13
C THR A 162 7.49 -13.06 -2.12
N ASN A 163 8.56 -12.32 -2.43
CA ASN A 163 8.50 -11.21 -3.37
C ASN A 163 8.87 -11.65 -4.79
N TYR A 164 8.30 -10.99 -5.79
CA TYR A 164 8.68 -11.13 -7.19
C TYR A 164 9.31 -9.84 -7.71
N TYR A 165 10.58 -9.89 -8.08
CA TYR A 165 11.33 -8.74 -8.61
C TYR A 165 11.45 -8.82 -10.12
N ASP A 166 11.31 -7.67 -10.79
CA ASP A 166 11.49 -7.52 -12.24
C ASP A 166 10.71 -8.60 -13.03
N VAL A 167 9.41 -8.71 -12.77
CA VAL A 167 8.50 -9.63 -13.48
C VAL A 167 7.52 -8.84 -14.34
N TRP A 168 6.96 -9.49 -15.35
CA TRP A 168 5.91 -8.94 -16.19
C TRP A 168 4.58 -9.54 -15.80
N ILE A 169 3.56 -8.70 -15.63
CA ILE A 169 2.19 -9.14 -15.33
C ILE A 169 1.26 -8.61 -16.42
N LYS A 170 0.24 -9.39 -16.77
CA LYS A 170 -0.83 -8.91 -17.65
C LYS A 170 -1.79 -8.07 -16.80
N THR A 171 -1.99 -6.82 -17.14
CA THR A 171 -2.70 -5.87 -16.26
C THR A 171 -4.22 -5.85 -16.47
N ALA A 172 -4.68 -6.29 -17.64
CA ALA A 172 -6.10 -6.45 -17.93
C ALA A 172 -6.64 -7.74 -17.27
N SER A 173 -6.82 -7.70 -15.96
CA SER A 173 -7.37 -8.82 -15.18
C SER A 173 -8.30 -8.33 -14.05
N ALA A 174 -9.39 -9.06 -13.83
CA ALA A 174 -10.27 -8.86 -12.67
C ALA A 174 -9.61 -9.27 -11.34
N SER A 175 -8.45 -9.94 -11.40
CA SER A 175 -7.68 -10.33 -10.22
C SER A 175 -6.70 -9.26 -9.77
N LEU A 176 -6.64 -8.13 -10.48
CA LEU A 176 -5.81 -6.98 -10.17
C LEU A 176 -6.69 -5.74 -9.96
N SER A 177 -6.49 -5.05 -8.85
CA SER A 177 -7.14 -3.79 -8.55
C SER A 177 -6.13 -2.64 -8.56
N LYS A 178 -6.55 -1.47 -9.02
CA LYS A 178 -5.84 -0.20 -8.88
C LYS A 178 -6.46 0.70 -7.80
N ASP A 179 -7.39 0.18 -7.01
CA ASP A 179 -8.07 0.95 -5.98
C ASP A 179 -7.08 1.33 -4.87
N ALA A 180 -6.74 2.62 -4.82
CA ALA A 180 -5.81 3.19 -3.85
C ALA A 180 -6.26 2.96 -2.40
N LEU A 181 -7.56 2.77 -2.15
CA LEU A 181 -8.10 2.53 -0.80
C LEU A 181 -7.59 1.22 -0.19
N LEU A 182 -7.22 0.23 -1.02
CA LEU A 182 -6.62 -1.03 -0.58
C LEU A 182 -5.17 -0.88 -0.09
N GLY A 183 -4.50 0.22 -0.46
CA GLY A 183 -3.08 0.43 -0.18
C GLY A 183 -2.75 0.43 1.30
N GLU A 184 -3.59 1.06 2.13
CA GLU A 184 -3.36 1.13 3.57
C GLU A 184 -3.54 -0.24 4.25
N THR A 185 -4.56 -1.00 3.86
CA THR A 185 -4.79 -2.36 4.37
C THR A 185 -3.61 -3.28 4.06
N VAL A 186 -3.12 -3.23 2.82
CA VAL A 186 -1.98 -4.04 2.37
C VAL A 186 -0.68 -3.63 3.08
N LYS A 187 -0.45 -2.32 3.30
CA LYS A 187 0.68 -1.83 4.13
C LYS A 187 0.62 -2.38 5.56
N LEU A 188 -0.56 -2.31 6.20
CA LEU A 188 -0.77 -2.78 7.57
C LEU A 188 -0.61 -4.30 7.68
N LEU A 189 -1.16 -5.05 6.71
CA LEU A 189 -0.96 -6.49 6.58
C LEU A 189 0.53 -6.81 6.46
N LYS A 190 1.26 -6.16 5.53
CA LYS A 190 2.70 -6.38 5.38
C LYS A 190 3.46 -6.11 6.66
N LYS A 191 3.17 -4.99 7.34
CA LYS A 191 3.79 -4.65 8.63
C LYS A 191 3.55 -5.74 9.68
N SER A 192 2.30 -6.19 9.86
CA SER A 192 1.99 -7.27 10.79
C SER A 192 2.68 -8.58 10.42
N SER A 193 2.66 -8.97 9.14
CA SER A 193 3.28 -10.18 8.63
C SER A 193 4.79 -10.19 8.82
N GLN A 194 5.46 -9.05 8.64
CA GLN A 194 6.90 -8.91 8.88
C GLN A 194 7.27 -9.04 10.35
N GLU A 195 6.43 -8.56 11.26
CA GLU A 195 6.62 -8.78 12.71
C GLU A 195 6.37 -10.25 13.06
N LEU A 196 5.25 -10.83 12.62
CA LEU A 196 4.86 -12.21 12.91
C LEU A 196 5.82 -13.24 12.33
N ALA A 197 6.47 -12.96 11.19
CA ALA A 197 7.49 -13.83 10.62
C ALA A 197 8.70 -14.04 11.55
N LYS A 198 8.94 -13.11 12.49
CA LYS A 198 10.02 -13.22 13.49
C LYS A 198 9.60 -14.04 14.72
N PHE A 199 8.31 -14.29 14.91
CA PHE A 199 7.74 -14.81 16.16
C PHE A 199 8.34 -16.16 16.58
N ASN A 200 8.46 -17.12 15.66
CA ASN A 200 8.97 -18.45 15.95
C ASN A 200 10.47 -18.47 16.29
N ALA A 201 11.23 -17.47 15.82
CA ALA A 201 12.66 -17.34 16.04
C ALA A 201 13.02 -16.38 17.19
N ALA A 202 12.05 -15.67 17.75
CA ALA A 202 12.27 -14.68 18.81
C ALA A 202 12.39 -15.32 20.19
N ALA A 203 13.14 -14.67 21.08
CA ALA A 203 13.18 -15.02 22.50
C ALA A 203 11.81 -14.79 23.17
N GLU A 204 11.53 -15.46 24.28
CA GLU A 204 10.20 -15.44 24.91
C GLU A 204 9.80 -14.01 25.35
N GLU A 205 10.78 -13.25 25.82
CA GLU A 205 10.64 -11.83 26.19
C GLU A 205 10.32 -10.90 25.01
N GLU A 206 10.66 -11.30 23.78
CA GLU A 206 10.40 -10.51 22.56
C GLU A 206 9.06 -10.85 21.91
N LYS A 207 8.57 -12.08 22.10
CA LYS A 207 7.31 -12.57 21.52
C LYS A 207 6.11 -11.69 21.89
N ALA A 208 6.03 -11.24 23.14
CA ALA A 208 4.95 -10.36 23.60
C ALA A 208 4.93 -9.04 22.82
N LYS A 209 6.10 -8.44 22.56
CA LYS A 209 6.22 -7.21 21.79
C LYS A 209 5.87 -7.40 20.32
N ILE A 210 6.30 -8.53 19.73
CA ILE A 210 5.93 -8.89 18.35
C ILE A 210 4.41 -9.01 18.21
N LEU A 211 3.75 -9.74 19.12
CA LEU A 211 2.29 -9.88 19.11
C LEU A 211 1.59 -8.55 19.31
N GLN A 212 2.09 -7.68 20.21
CA GLN A 212 1.52 -6.35 20.42
C GLN A 212 1.57 -5.50 19.14
N ASN A 213 2.75 -5.40 18.50
CA ASN A 213 2.93 -4.63 17.27
C ASN A 213 2.07 -5.16 16.11
N ALA A 214 2.01 -6.49 15.98
CA ALA A 214 1.19 -7.15 14.96
C ALA A 214 -0.30 -6.91 15.21
N THR A 215 -0.75 -7.04 16.47
CA THR A 215 -2.15 -6.80 16.87
C THR A 215 -2.59 -5.39 16.53
N GLU A 216 -1.79 -4.37 16.87
CA GLU A 216 -2.14 -2.98 16.56
C GLU A 216 -2.35 -2.77 15.05
N SER A 217 -1.46 -3.34 14.24
CA SER A 217 -1.52 -3.21 12.79
C SER A 217 -2.71 -3.98 12.21
N LEU A 218 -2.98 -5.19 12.69
CA LEU A 218 -4.11 -6.01 12.24
C LEU A 218 -5.47 -5.40 12.63
N LYS A 219 -5.60 -4.79 13.82
CA LYS A 219 -6.83 -4.08 14.20
C LYS A 219 -7.12 -2.90 13.28
N LYS A 220 -6.08 -2.12 12.94
CA LYS A 220 -6.21 -1.01 11.98
C LYS A 220 -6.59 -1.50 10.59
N ALA A 221 -6.05 -2.66 10.17
CA ALA A 221 -6.41 -3.28 8.89
C ALA A 221 -7.87 -3.77 8.92
N ALA A 222 -8.28 -4.48 9.97
CA ALA A 222 -9.64 -5.01 10.13
C ALA A 222 -10.71 -3.91 10.11
N ALA A 223 -10.39 -2.74 10.69
CA ALA A 223 -11.27 -1.58 10.69
C ALA A 223 -11.59 -1.04 9.28
N LYS A 224 -10.80 -1.37 8.25
CA LYS A 224 -11.07 -0.98 6.86
C LYS A 224 -12.23 -1.75 6.23
N GLN A 225 -12.52 -2.97 6.72
CA GLN A 225 -13.62 -3.82 6.27
C GLN A 225 -13.66 -4.02 4.74
N ASP A 226 -12.49 -4.14 4.12
CA ASP A 226 -12.36 -4.31 2.68
C ASP A 226 -12.23 -5.79 2.28
N GLU A 227 -11.90 -6.01 1.01
CA GLU A 227 -11.72 -7.33 0.39
C GLU A 227 -10.84 -8.27 1.24
N PHE A 228 -9.85 -7.76 1.99
CA PHE A 228 -8.88 -8.58 2.73
C PHE A 228 -9.31 -8.96 4.16
N ILE A 229 -10.55 -8.68 4.58
CA ILE A 229 -11.00 -8.98 5.96
C ILE A 229 -10.86 -10.46 6.34
N ALA A 230 -11.12 -11.38 5.40
CA ALA A 230 -10.96 -12.80 5.64
C ALA A 230 -9.50 -13.17 5.88
N ASP A 231 -8.58 -12.58 5.11
CA ASP A 231 -7.14 -12.79 5.23
C ASP A 231 -6.61 -12.26 6.57
N ILE A 232 -7.07 -11.08 6.99
CA ILE A 232 -6.75 -10.47 8.29
C ILE A 232 -7.18 -11.39 9.44
N ASN A 233 -8.41 -11.90 9.41
CA ASN A 233 -8.94 -12.79 10.44
C ASN A 233 -8.19 -14.14 10.49
N ASN A 234 -7.84 -14.69 9.32
CA ASN A 234 -7.06 -15.92 9.22
C ASN A 234 -5.66 -15.74 9.82
N LEU A 235 -4.99 -14.64 9.49
CA LEU A 235 -3.67 -14.32 10.04
C LEU A 235 -3.73 -14.10 11.55
N ALA A 236 -4.73 -13.37 12.05
CA ALA A 236 -4.92 -13.16 13.48
C ALA A 236 -5.16 -14.49 14.23
N SER A 237 -6.04 -15.34 13.70
CA SER A 237 -6.38 -16.63 14.30
C SER A 237 -5.17 -17.56 14.41
N LYS A 238 -4.31 -17.58 13.37
CA LYS A 238 -3.09 -18.39 13.36
C LYS A 238 -2.13 -18.08 14.52
N PHE A 239 -2.12 -16.84 14.98
CA PHE A 239 -1.26 -16.37 16.07
C PHE A 239 -2.02 -16.13 17.39
N GLY A 240 -3.30 -16.54 17.47
CA GLY A 240 -4.11 -16.34 18.67
C GLY A 240 -4.39 -14.87 19.02
N ILE A 241 -4.41 -13.99 18.01
CA ILE A 241 -4.66 -12.55 18.17
C ILE A 241 -6.17 -12.27 18.13
N THR A 242 -6.67 -11.54 19.13
CA THR A 242 -8.05 -11.04 19.15
C THR A 242 -8.14 -9.64 18.57
N LEU A 243 -9.01 -9.45 17.58
CA LEU A 243 -9.17 -8.18 16.84
C LEU A 243 -10.29 -7.27 17.38
N GLU A 244 -11.06 -7.74 18.37
CA GLU A 244 -12.10 -6.98 19.07
C GLU A 244 -11.56 -5.74 19.80
#